data_AF-A0A8S3XL69-F1
#
_entry.id   AF-A0A8S3XL69-F1
#
_cell.length_a   1.000
_cell.length_b   1.000
_cell.length_c   1.000
_cell.angle_alpha   90.00
_cell.angle_beta   90.00
_cell.angle_gamma   90.00
#
_symmetry.space_group_name_H-M   'P 1'
#
loop_
_entity.id
_entity.type
_entity.pdbx_description
1 polymer ?
#
loop_
_entity_poly.entity_id
_entity_poly.type
_entity_poly.pdbx_seq_one_letter_code
_entity_poly.pdbx_strand_id
1 'polypeptide(L)'
;MHLDRRLTWQKHIWSKIKALDAKLRSMYWLIGKKSQLTNKSKIAVYKTILKPVWTYGIEPWGTASNSNIEILERFQTKAIRSMFNIPKYIHNKYIPHDLRLNTVKQEIAARSLKYQQKLTSHVNALAAKLMGSGSTVYTRLRRNSVPNLVKRFTKE
;
A
#
# COMPACT_ATOMS: atom_id res chain seq x y z
N MET A 1 15.38 -10.32 -9.26
CA MET A 1 14.91 -9.05 -8.67
C MET A 1 15.31 -7.92 -9.61
N HIS A 2 14.39 -7.06 -10.06
CA HIS A 2 14.74 -5.97 -11.00
C HIS A 2 14.96 -4.67 -10.22
N LEU A 3 16.21 -4.19 -10.18
CA LEU A 3 16.55 -2.89 -9.62
C LEU A 3 16.44 -1.84 -10.73
N ASP A 4 15.42 -0.99 -10.64
CA ASP A 4 15.22 0.07 -11.60
C ASP A 4 16.24 1.19 -11.38
N ARG A 5 17.00 1.55 -12.43
CA ARG A 5 17.99 2.64 -12.41
C ARG A 5 17.40 3.95 -11.90
N ARG A 6 16.12 4.22 -12.20
CA ARG A 6 15.44 5.47 -11.80
C ARG A 6 14.63 5.32 -10.51
N LEU A 7 14.59 4.12 -9.93
CA LEU A 7 13.85 3.81 -8.71
C LEU A 7 12.36 4.20 -8.80
N THR A 8 11.75 4.06 -9.98
CA THR A 8 10.33 4.43 -10.20
C THR A 8 9.36 3.41 -9.61
N TRP A 9 9.87 2.21 -9.33
CA TRP A 9 9.14 1.05 -8.81
C TRP A 9 8.06 0.49 -9.76
N GLN A 10 7.88 1.05 -10.95
CA GLN A 10 6.78 0.71 -11.87
C GLN A 10 6.76 -0.79 -12.21
N LYS A 11 7.87 -1.33 -12.73
CA LYS A 11 7.98 -2.75 -13.12
C LYS A 11 7.73 -3.68 -11.93
N HIS A 12 8.20 -3.29 -10.76
CA HIS A 12 8.09 -4.08 -9.55
C HIS A 12 6.65 -4.11 -9.02
N ILE A 13 5.98 -2.95 -8.95
CA ILE A 13 4.56 -2.83 -8.61
C ILE A 13 3.73 -3.66 -9.60
N TRP A 14 3.97 -3.53 -10.90
CA TRP A 14 3.26 -4.31 -11.93
C TRP A 14 3.43 -5.81 -11.77
N SER A 15 4.66 -6.28 -11.56
CA SER A 15 4.94 -7.71 -11.32
C SER A 15 4.18 -8.23 -10.09
N LYS A 16 4.17 -7.46 -9.00
CA LYS A 16 3.47 -7.83 -7.77
C LYS A 16 1.96 -7.80 -7.92
N ILE A 17 1.42 -6.86 -8.69
CA ILE A 17 -0.01 -6.79 -9.02
C ILE A 17 -0.43 -7.99 -9.86
N LYS A 18 0.37 -8.42 -10.85
CA LYS A 18 0.10 -9.63 -11.63
C LYS A 18 0.08 -10.88 -10.74
N ALA A 19 1.04 -11.00 -9.82
CA ALA A 19 1.08 -12.09 -8.85
C ALA A 19 -0.13 -12.07 -7.91
N LEU A 20 -0.51 -10.89 -7.43
CA LEU A 20 -1.69 -10.67 -6.59
C LEU A 20 -3.00 -11.05 -7.28
N ASP A 21 -3.15 -10.65 -8.54
CA ASP A 21 -4.30 -11.01 -9.37
C ASP A 21 -4.40 -12.52 -9.57
N ALA A 22 -3.27 -13.21 -9.80
CA ALA A 22 -3.23 -14.66 -9.89
C ALA A 22 -3.61 -15.32 -8.56
N LYS A 23 -3.09 -14.82 -7.44
CA LYS A 23 -3.42 -15.32 -6.09
C LYS A 23 -4.89 -15.09 -5.74
N LEU A 24 -5.46 -13.95 -6.12
CA LEU A 24 -6.88 -13.67 -5.92
C LEU A 24 -7.75 -14.65 -6.71
N ARG A 25 -7.40 -14.91 -7.98
CA ARG A 25 -8.12 -15.90 -8.81
C ARG A 25 -8.06 -17.30 -8.20
N SER A 26 -6.89 -17.73 -7.74
CA SER A 26 -6.75 -19.08 -7.14
C SER A 26 -7.51 -19.23 -5.82
N MET A 27 -7.73 -18.13 -5.10
CA MET A 27 -8.51 -18.11 -3.85
C MET A 27 -10.00 -17.78 -4.07
N TYR A 28 -10.43 -17.57 -5.32
CA TYR A 28 -11.79 -17.09 -5.60
C TYR A 28 -12.87 -18.04 -5.10
N TRP A 29 -12.61 -19.35 -5.11
CA TRP A 29 -13.51 -20.35 -4.54
C TRP A 29 -13.76 -20.15 -3.03
N LEU A 30 -12.75 -19.67 -2.29
CA LEU A 30 -12.79 -19.52 -0.84
C LEU A 30 -13.36 -18.17 -0.41
N ILE A 31 -12.96 -17.07 -1.06
CA ILE A 31 -13.31 -15.70 -0.62
C ILE A 31 -14.23 -14.95 -1.59
N GLY A 32 -14.63 -15.57 -2.69
CA GLY A 32 -15.49 -14.95 -3.69
C GLY A 32 -16.92 -14.73 -3.21
N LYS A 33 -17.74 -14.15 -4.09
CA LYS A 33 -19.15 -13.83 -3.80
C LYS A 33 -20.02 -15.04 -3.44
N LYS A 34 -19.73 -16.21 -4.00
CA LYS A 34 -20.48 -17.46 -3.76
C LYS A 34 -20.04 -18.19 -2.49
N SER A 35 -18.97 -17.73 -1.84
CA SER A 35 -18.47 -18.35 -0.62
C SER A 35 -19.40 -18.08 0.56
N GLN A 36 -19.71 -19.13 1.31
CA GLN A 36 -20.52 -19.13 2.53
C GLN A 36 -19.77 -18.58 3.75
N LEU A 37 -18.49 -18.18 3.61
CA LEU A 37 -17.74 -17.57 4.70
C LEU A 37 -18.37 -16.25 5.15
N THR A 38 -18.33 -16.01 6.46
CA THR A 38 -18.76 -14.71 7.01
C THR A 38 -17.89 -13.57 6.46
N ASN A 39 -18.47 -12.37 6.39
CA ASN A 39 -17.74 -11.19 5.93
C ASN A 39 -16.47 -10.93 6.75
N LYS A 40 -16.53 -11.17 8.07
CA LYS A 40 -15.38 -11.04 8.97
C LYS A 40 -14.25 -12.01 8.59
N SER A 41 -14.57 -13.27 8.32
CA SER A 41 -13.59 -14.27 7.90
C SER A 41 -12.96 -13.92 6.55
N LYS A 42 -13.77 -13.44 5.57
CA LYS A 42 -13.24 -12.98 4.27
C LYS A 42 -12.26 -11.81 4.45
N ILE A 43 -12.59 -10.83 5.29
CA ILE A 43 -11.69 -9.72 5.63
C ILE A 43 -10.40 -10.22 6.29
N ALA A 44 -10.50 -11.18 7.22
CA ALA A 44 -9.33 -11.76 7.87
C ALA A 44 -8.39 -12.40 6.85
N VAL A 45 -8.92 -13.22 5.93
CA VAL A 45 -8.15 -13.85 4.84
C VAL A 45 -7.50 -12.80 3.94
N TYR A 46 -8.20 -11.72 3.59
CA TYR A 46 -7.63 -10.61 2.83
C TYR A 46 -6.45 -9.96 3.58
N LYS A 47 -6.62 -9.68 4.87
CA LYS A 47 -5.60 -9.05 5.71
C LYS A 47 -4.38 -9.95 5.92
N THR A 48 -4.55 -11.27 5.97
CA THR A 48 -3.46 -12.23 6.23
C THR A 48 -2.72 -12.66 4.97
N ILE A 49 -3.39 -12.78 3.82
CA ILE A 49 -2.78 -13.35 2.61
C ILE A 49 -2.55 -12.29 1.53
N LEU A 50 -3.55 -11.49 1.20
CA LEU A 50 -3.45 -10.54 0.07
C LEU A 50 -2.76 -9.24 0.47
N LYS A 51 -3.09 -8.69 1.65
CA LYS A 51 -2.50 -7.44 2.14
C LYS A 51 -0.97 -7.48 2.25
N PRO A 52 -0.34 -8.54 2.79
CA PRO A 52 1.13 -8.61 2.91
C PRO A 52 1.88 -8.50 1.58
N VAL A 53 1.29 -9.02 0.49
CA VAL A 53 1.96 -9.06 -0.83
C VAL A 53 2.16 -7.68 -1.44
N TRP A 54 1.32 -6.68 -1.11
CA TRP A 54 1.58 -5.29 -1.53
C TRP A 54 2.09 -4.41 -0.38
N THR A 55 1.88 -4.80 0.89
CA THR A 55 2.38 -4.01 2.03
C THR A 55 3.85 -4.23 2.35
N TYR A 56 4.49 -5.33 1.93
CA TYR A 56 5.92 -5.56 2.22
C TYR A 56 6.83 -4.45 1.66
N GLY A 57 6.48 -3.88 0.50
CA GLY A 57 7.27 -2.88 -0.23
C GLY A 57 6.70 -1.47 -0.11
N ILE A 58 5.74 -1.24 0.77
CA ILE A 58 4.97 0.01 0.79
C ILE A 58 5.76 1.23 1.29
N GLU A 59 6.79 1.01 2.12
CA GLU A 59 7.72 2.05 2.57
C GLU A 59 8.50 2.63 1.38
N PRO A 60 9.21 1.82 0.55
CA PRO A 60 9.86 2.35 -0.64
C PRO A 60 8.86 2.77 -1.73
N TRP A 61 7.77 2.03 -1.94
CA TRP A 61 6.76 2.39 -2.96
C TRP A 61 5.97 3.64 -2.61
N GLY A 62 5.94 4.02 -1.34
CA GLY A 62 5.36 5.27 -0.89
C GLY A 62 6.00 6.48 -1.56
N THR A 63 7.22 6.37 -2.10
CA THR A 63 7.89 7.44 -2.87
C THR A 63 7.54 7.46 -4.37
N ALA A 64 6.84 6.43 -4.87
CA ALA A 64 6.46 6.32 -6.28
C ALA A 64 5.49 7.43 -6.71
N SER A 65 5.26 7.56 -8.03
CA SER A 65 4.27 8.46 -8.60
C SER A 65 2.86 8.13 -8.12
N ASN A 66 1.96 9.12 -8.11
CA ASN A 66 0.55 8.91 -7.76
C ASN A 66 -0.09 7.84 -8.66
N SER A 67 0.20 7.86 -9.96
CA SER A 67 -0.26 6.86 -10.93
C SER A 67 0.14 5.42 -10.56
N ASN A 68 1.33 5.21 -10.00
CA ASN A 68 1.78 3.89 -9.55
C ASN A 68 1.08 3.45 -8.27
N ILE A 69 0.79 4.38 -7.35
CA ILE A 69 0.04 4.11 -6.12
C ILE A 69 -1.43 3.79 -6.44
N GLU A 70 -2.03 4.50 -7.39
CA GLU A 70 -3.39 4.25 -7.88
C GLU A 70 -3.54 2.84 -8.48
N ILE A 71 -2.48 2.24 -9.03
CA ILE A 71 -2.51 0.83 -9.45
C ILE A 71 -2.77 -0.10 -8.26
N LEU A 72 -2.13 0.15 -7.12
CA LEU A 72 -2.34 -0.62 -5.88
C LEU A 72 -3.76 -0.40 -5.34
N GLU A 73 -4.25 0.84 -5.35
CA GLU A 73 -5.61 1.18 -4.90
C GLU A 73 -6.68 0.53 -5.78
N ARG A 74 -6.48 0.53 -7.11
CA ARG A 74 -7.35 -0.19 -8.05
C ARG A 74 -7.38 -1.68 -7.75
N PHE A 75 -6.23 -2.30 -7.45
CA PHE A 75 -6.20 -3.70 -7.04
C PHE A 75 -6.95 -3.93 -5.72
N GLN A 76 -6.71 -3.13 -4.68
CA GLN A 76 -7.42 -3.23 -3.40
C GLN A 76 -8.93 -3.18 -3.62
N THR A 77 -9.41 -2.18 -4.36
CA THR A 77 -10.85 -2.01 -4.57
C THR A 77 -11.42 -3.12 -5.45
N LYS A 78 -10.71 -3.56 -6.49
CA LYS A 78 -11.09 -4.72 -7.32
C LYS A 78 -11.24 -5.99 -6.48
N ALA A 79 -10.27 -6.25 -5.61
CA ALA A 79 -10.28 -7.44 -4.76
C ALA A 79 -11.49 -7.45 -3.83
N ILE A 80 -11.71 -6.34 -3.12
CA ILE A 80 -12.83 -6.18 -2.20
C ILE A 80 -14.16 -6.33 -2.92
N ARG A 81 -14.35 -5.67 -4.07
CA ARG A 81 -15.59 -5.80 -4.85
C ARG A 81 -15.87 -7.25 -5.26
N SER A 82 -14.82 -7.96 -5.68
CA SER A 82 -14.91 -9.36 -6.10
C SER A 82 -15.34 -10.29 -4.94
N MET A 83 -14.88 -10.00 -3.72
CA MET A 83 -15.19 -10.77 -2.51
C MET A 83 -16.62 -10.54 -2.00
N PHE A 84 -17.07 -9.28 -1.98
CA PHE A 84 -18.35 -8.87 -1.37
C PHE A 84 -19.47 -8.62 -2.39
N ASN A 85 -19.23 -8.91 -3.68
CA ASN A 85 -20.19 -8.67 -4.77
C ASN A 85 -20.69 -7.21 -4.83
N ILE A 86 -19.80 -6.25 -4.54
CA ILE A 86 -20.17 -4.83 -4.48
C ILE A 86 -20.39 -4.28 -5.90
N PRO A 87 -21.55 -3.64 -6.18
CA PRO A 87 -21.83 -3.03 -7.47
C PRO A 87 -20.83 -1.94 -7.90
N LYS A 88 -20.73 -1.72 -9.22
CA LYS A 88 -19.79 -0.73 -9.80
C LYS A 88 -20.19 0.72 -9.56
N TYR A 89 -21.49 1.01 -9.38
CA TYR A 89 -21.99 2.37 -9.14
C TYR A 89 -21.61 2.92 -7.75
N ILE A 90 -21.20 2.06 -6.81
CA ILE A 90 -20.72 2.48 -5.50
C ILE A 90 -19.34 3.09 -5.64
N HIS A 91 -19.18 4.31 -5.14
CA HIS A 91 -17.93 5.07 -5.25
C HIS A 91 -16.77 4.39 -4.49
N ASN A 92 -15.58 4.36 -5.10
CA ASN A 92 -14.39 3.68 -4.54
C ASN A 92 -14.02 4.15 -3.12
N LYS A 93 -14.27 5.43 -2.80
CA LYS A 93 -13.92 6.04 -1.51
C LYS A 93 -14.62 5.41 -0.31
N TYR A 94 -15.86 4.93 -0.47
CA TYR A 94 -16.65 4.40 0.64
C TYR A 94 -16.32 2.93 0.94
N ILE A 95 -15.89 2.17 -0.07
CA ILE A 95 -15.70 0.71 0.04
C ILE A 95 -14.70 0.31 1.13
N PRO A 96 -13.47 0.87 1.19
CA PRO A 96 -12.54 0.54 2.26
C PRO A 96 -13.03 1.06 3.63
N HIS A 97 -13.64 2.24 3.65
CA HIS A 97 -14.12 2.89 4.87
C HIS A 97 -15.21 2.05 5.57
N ASP A 98 -16.22 1.60 4.82
CA ASP A 98 -17.33 0.79 5.34
C ASP A 98 -16.85 -0.56 5.89
N LEU A 99 -15.79 -1.12 5.29
CA LEU A 99 -15.16 -2.37 5.73
C LEU A 99 -14.11 -2.18 6.84
N ARG A 100 -13.91 -0.94 7.32
CA ARG A 100 -12.88 -0.57 8.30
C ARG A 100 -11.48 -1.04 7.85
N LEU A 101 -11.20 -0.83 6.57
CA LEU A 101 -9.91 -1.11 5.93
C LEU A 101 -9.21 0.18 5.57
N ASN A 102 -7.93 0.27 5.92
CA ASN A 102 -7.09 1.38 5.52
C ASN A 102 -6.89 1.35 3.99
N THR A 103 -6.93 2.52 3.36
CA THR A 103 -6.52 2.68 1.96
C THR A 103 -5.01 2.48 1.81
N VAL A 104 -4.53 2.25 0.59
CA VAL A 104 -3.08 2.16 0.31
C VAL A 104 -2.36 3.43 0.79
N LYS A 105 -2.91 4.61 0.50
CA LYS A 105 -2.37 5.90 0.96
C LYS A 105 -2.26 5.98 2.49
N GLN A 106 -3.31 5.58 3.20
CA GLN A 106 -3.31 5.54 4.68
C GLN A 106 -2.28 4.54 5.22
N GLU A 107 -2.14 3.37 4.59
CA GLU A 107 -1.11 2.38 4.96
C GLU A 107 0.31 2.90 4.72
N ILE A 108 0.55 3.67 3.65
CA ILE A 108 1.83 4.33 3.41
C ILE A 108 2.14 5.29 4.56
N ALA A 109 1.18 6.16 4.91
CA ALA A 109 1.37 7.13 5.98
C ALA A 109 1.61 6.45 7.35
N ALA A 110 0.80 5.44 7.68
CA ALA A 110 0.92 4.71 8.95
C ALA A 110 2.25 3.96 9.08
N ARG A 111 2.71 3.29 8.02
CA ARG A 111 3.99 2.57 8.03
C ARG A 111 5.18 3.50 7.99
N SER A 112 5.08 4.61 7.25
CA SER A 112 6.09 5.66 7.31
C SER A 112 6.24 6.19 8.73
N LEU A 113 5.14 6.55 9.41
CA LEU A 113 5.19 7.03 10.79
C LEU A 113 5.86 6.02 11.73
N LYS A 114 5.48 4.75 11.64
CA LYS A 114 6.07 3.68 12.46
C LYS A 114 7.57 3.51 12.18
N TYR A 115 7.99 3.62 10.92
CA TYR A 115 9.38 3.60 10.54
C TYR A 115 10.16 4.77 11.14
N GLN A 116 9.60 5.98 11.08
CA GLN A 116 10.22 7.18 11.68
C GLN A 116 10.40 7.02 13.20
N GLN A 117 9.35 6.57 13.89
CA GLN A 117 9.40 6.29 15.33
C GLN A 117 10.47 5.26 15.68
N LYS A 118 10.60 4.20 14.85
CA LYS A 118 11.64 3.17 15.02
C LYS A 118 13.04 3.74 14.84
N LEU A 119 13.25 4.65 13.89
CA LEU A 119 14.55 5.30 13.70
C LEU A 119 14.91 6.21 14.87
N THR A 120 13.94 6.91 15.44
CA THR A 120 14.16 7.81 16.59
C THR A 120 14.45 7.07 17.89
N SER A 121 13.83 5.90 18.10
CA SER A 121 14.05 5.09 19.31
C SER A 121 15.25 4.15 19.23
N HIS A 122 15.91 4.09 18.08
CA HIS A 122 17.00 3.15 17.85
C HIS A 122 18.26 3.54 18.62
N VAL A 123 18.94 2.57 19.22
CA VAL A 123 20.16 2.76 20.03
C VAL A 123 21.26 3.49 19.24
N ASN A 124 21.40 3.16 17.95
CA ASN A 124 22.38 3.81 17.08
C ASN A 124 21.97 5.25 16.72
N ALA A 125 22.71 6.23 17.25
CA ALA A 125 22.52 7.66 16.95
C ALA A 125 22.62 8.00 15.45
N LEU A 126 23.34 7.21 14.64
CA LEU A 126 23.41 7.40 13.18
C LEU A 126 22.09 7.04 12.48
N ALA A 127 21.25 6.18 13.08
CA ALA A 127 19.94 5.85 12.52
C ALA A 127 19.02 7.06 12.47
N ALA A 128 19.09 7.95 13.48
CA ALA A 128 18.35 9.21 13.48
C ALA A 128 18.76 10.14 12.32
N LYS A 129 20.02 10.06 11.85
CA LYS A 129 20.49 10.85 10.69
C LYS A 129 19.84 10.43 9.37
N LEU A 130 19.33 9.20 9.26
CA LEU A 130 18.61 8.71 8.07
C LEU A 130 17.28 9.45 7.83
N MET A 131 16.72 10.07 8.86
CA MET A 131 15.54 10.93 8.74
C MET A 131 15.80 12.21 7.94
N GLY A 132 17.07 12.53 7.68
CA GLY A 132 17.48 13.66 6.85
C GLY A 132 17.39 14.98 7.60
N SER A 133 18.45 15.35 8.31
CA SER A 133 18.59 16.69 8.91
C SER A 133 19.05 17.77 7.90
N GLY A 134 19.33 17.44 6.63
CA GLY A 134 20.07 18.34 5.73
C GLY A 134 19.59 18.51 4.29
N SER A 135 18.44 17.96 3.86
CA SER A 135 18.06 18.02 2.44
C SER A 135 16.56 18.29 2.18
N THR A 136 15.82 18.78 3.16
CA THR A 136 14.40 19.13 3.02
C THR A 136 14.18 20.38 2.16
N VAL A 137 15.21 21.22 1.95
CA VAL A 137 15.08 22.48 1.20
C VAL A 137 15.45 22.32 -0.28
N TYR A 138 16.47 21.52 -0.60
CA TYR A 138 16.89 21.28 -1.98
C TYR A 138 17.21 19.80 -2.22
N THR A 139 16.43 19.17 -3.10
CA THR A 139 16.74 17.86 -3.67
C THR A 139 17.07 18.04 -5.15
N ARG A 140 18.22 17.53 -5.61
CA ARG A 140 18.62 17.57 -7.03
C ARG A 140 17.48 17.10 -7.96
N LEU A 141 16.75 16.07 -7.54
CA LEU A 141 15.60 15.52 -8.26
C LEU A 141 14.33 15.81 -7.47
N ARG A 142 13.31 16.38 -8.12
CA ARG A 142 11.96 16.54 -7.53
C ARG A 142 11.33 15.18 -7.30
N ARG A 143 11.59 14.58 -6.13
CA ARG A 143 11.12 13.24 -5.75
C ARG A 143 10.52 13.28 -4.36
N ASN A 144 9.56 12.39 -4.14
CA ASN A 144 9.03 12.14 -2.81
C ASN A 144 10.08 11.41 -1.99
N SER A 145 10.34 11.89 -0.78
CA SER A 145 11.29 11.30 0.16
C SER A 145 10.53 10.60 1.28
N VAL A 146 11.15 9.56 1.86
CA VAL A 146 10.58 8.76 2.96
C VAL A 146 10.13 9.61 4.16
N PRO A 147 10.88 10.64 4.61
CA PRO A 147 10.44 11.50 5.72
C PRO A 147 9.15 12.28 5.44
N ASN A 148 8.91 12.65 4.17
CA ASN A 148 7.76 13.45 3.78
C ASN A 148 6.48 12.62 3.55
N LEU A 149 6.58 11.28 3.55
CA LEU A 149 5.44 10.41 3.23
C LEU A 149 4.30 10.49 4.23
N VAL A 150 4.59 10.78 5.51
CA VAL A 150 3.56 10.95 6.55
C VAL A 150 2.59 12.09 6.18
N LYS A 151 3.12 13.21 5.66
CA LYS A 151 2.32 14.39 5.31
C LYS A 151 1.83 14.39 3.87
N ARG A 152 2.28 13.43 3.05
CA ARG A 152 2.00 13.39 1.61
C ARG A 152 0.51 13.19 1.30
N PHE A 153 -0.20 12.43 2.12
CA PHE A 153 -1.60 12.03 1.88
C PHE A 153 -2.58 12.57 2.94
N THR A 154 -2.14 13.49 3.80
CA THR A 154 -2.97 14.07 4.87
C THR A 154 -3.72 15.33 4.44
N LYS A 155 -3.57 15.76 3.18
CA LYS A 155 -4.28 16.90 2.59
C LYS A 155 -5.14 16.39 1.42
N GLU A 156 -6.26 15.76 1.73
CA GLU A 156 -7.40 15.61 0.82
C GLU A 156 -8.67 15.94 1.61
#